data_AF-A0A2X3HC19-F1
#
_entry.id   AF-A0A2X3HC19-F1
#
_cell.length_a   1.000
_cell.length_b   1.000
_cell.length_c   1.000
_cell.angle_alpha   90.00
_cell.angle_beta   90.00
_cell.angle_gamma   90.00
#
_symmetry.space_group_name_H-M   'P 1'
#
loop_
_entity.id
_entity.type
_entity.pdbx_description
1 polymer ?
#
loop_
_entity_poly.entity_id
_entity_poly.type
_entity_poly.pdbx_seq_one_letter_code
_entity_poly.pdbx_strand_id
1 'polypeptide(L)'
;MEKSILPFIYKNLTYKPAQIDAVISLLEEGNTVPFIARYRKEKTGSLDEVEIRDIEETYHYITKLEARKEEVIRLIDEQGKLTDELRKQIMGTDKQQSLEDIYRPFKQKKRTKATIAKEQGLEPLAIQLLTFADFDPVKEAETYISTENNIQTAEEALLGAHEIIAEQVSDVAEYRKWIRDFTRKFGMITSTKKNDAEDEKAVYEMYYDYQEMIAKMQNHRVLAFNRGEKEGILRVAVQVDTTKIHSFLEEKMLPKKENAAVQLVRAAILDAYKRFIGPAIEREIRAELSEVAEDHAIDIFSQNLRKLLLQPPLKGKIVLGVDPAFRTGCKLAVLDPTGKVLEIGVIYPHTAKARRPEAKEKFKTY
;
A
#
# COMPACT_ATOMS: atom_id res chain seq x y z
N MET A 1 7.78 -1.54 28.24
CA MET A 1 7.22 -1.60 26.88
C MET A 1 6.11 -2.65 26.78
N GLU A 2 6.36 -3.92 27.13
CA GLU A 2 5.40 -5.04 27.00
C GLU A 2 3.98 -4.80 27.57
N LYS A 3 3.82 -4.18 28.75
CA LYS A 3 2.47 -3.99 29.33
C LYS A 3 1.61 -2.92 28.63
N SER A 4 2.21 -2.06 27.80
CA SER A 4 1.51 -0.98 27.09
C SER A 4 0.78 -1.47 25.83
N ILE A 5 1.26 -2.56 25.23
CA ILE A 5 0.83 -3.01 23.90
C ILE A 5 -0.31 -4.04 23.95
N LEU A 6 -0.37 -4.81 25.05
CA LEU A 6 -1.33 -5.89 25.25
C LEU A 6 -2.80 -5.47 25.08
N PRO A 7 -3.27 -4.30 25.59
CA PRO A 7 -4.65 -3.88 25.37
C PRO A 7 -5.02 -3.69 23.89
N PHE A 8 -4.07 -3.26 23.06
CA PHE A 8 -4.28 -3.13 21.61
C PHE A 8 -4.32 -4.49 20.92
N ILE A 9 -3.47 -5.42 21.34
CA ILE A 9 -3.46 -6.79 20.81
C ILE A 9 -4.78 -7.49 21.14
N TYR A 10 -5.25 -7.40 22.38
CA TYR A 10 -6.52 -8.01 22.80
C TYR A 10 -7.74 -7.44 22.07
N LYS A 11 -7.68 -6.18 21.62
CA LYS A 11 -8.77 -5.57 20.85
C LYS A 11 -8.81 -6.04 19.40
N ASN A 12 -7.65 -6.40 18.83
CA ASN A 12 -7.54 -6.84 17.43
C ASN A 12 -7.71 -8.35 17.26
N LEU A 13 -7.61 -9.13 18.33
CA LEU A 13 -7.73 -10.58 18.32
C LEU A 13 -9.00 -11.05 19.04
N THR A 14 -9.58 -12.16 18.58
CA THR A 14 -10.78 -12.76 19.19
C THR A 14 -10.46 -13.78 20.30
N TYR A 15 -9.18 -14.05 20.56
CA TYR A 15 -8.71 -15.05 21.51
C TYR A 15 -8.73 -14.53 22.95
N LYS A 16 -8.74 -15.45 23.93
CA LYS A 16 -8.70 -15.04 25.35
C LYS A 16 -7.35 -14.39 25.67
N PRO A 17 -7.30 -13.32 26.49
CA PRO A 17 -6.05 -12.67 26.88
C PRO A 17 -4.97 -13.63 27.39
N ALA A 18 -5.35 -14.60 28.23
CA ALA A 18 -4.42 -15.61 28.74
C ALA A 18 -3.79 -16.50 27.65
N GLN A 19 -4.52 -16.76 26.55
CA GLN A 19 -3.99 -17.54 25.42
C GLN A 19 -3.00 -16.70 24.61
N ILE A 20 -3.34 -15.42 24.39
CA ILE A 20 -2.48 -14.45 23.69
C ILE A 20 -1.17 -14.29 24.46
N ASP A 21 -1.24 -14.05 25.78
CA ASP A 21 -0.07 -13.90 26.64
C ASP A 21 0.83 -15.14 26.62
N ALA A 22 0.23 -16.34 26.69
CA ALA A 22 0.97 -17.59 26.62
C ALA A 22 1.68 -17.78 25.28
N VAL A 23 1.03 -17.42 24.17
CA VAL A 23 1.63 -17.51 22.83
C VAL A 23 2.77 -16.50 22.69
N ILE A 24 2.57 -15.23 23.08
CA ILE A 24 3.60 -14.19 23.01
C ILE A 24 4.84 -14.60 23.82
N SER A 25 4.65 -15.04 25.07
CA SER A 25 5.75 -15.49 25.91
C SER A 25 6.53 -16.66 25.29
N LEU A 26 5.84 -17.61 24.65
CA LEU A 26 6.49 -18.73 23.97
C LEU A 26 7.24 -18.29 22.70
N LEU A 27 6.74 -17.29 21.97
CA LEU A 27 7.41 -16.74 20.79
C LEU A 27 8.69 -15.98 21.19
N GLU A 28 8.64 -15.20 22.28
CA GLU A 28 9.79 -14.48 22.84
C GLU A 28 10.87 -15.43 23.36
N GLU A 29 10.49 -16.61 23.87
CA GLU A 29 11.41 -17.71 24.20
C GLU A 29 12.08 -18.35 22.95
N GLY A 30 11.70 -17.93 21.73
CA GLY A 30 12.24 -18.44 20.47
C GLY A 30 11.57 -19.71 19.96
N ASN A 31 10.40 -20.09 20.50
CA ASN A 31 9.66 -21.25 20.01
C ASN A 31 8.99 -20.94 18.66
N THR A 32 8.98 -21.92 17.75
CA THR A 32 8.30 -21.79 16.45
C THR A 32 6.81 -22.10 16.55
N VAL A 33 5.99 -21.56 15.63
CA VAL A 33 4.55 -21.85 15.56
C VAL A 33 4.23 -23.35 15.58
N PRO A 34 4.87 -24.21 14.75
CA PRO A 34 4.58 -25.65 14.79
C PRO A 34 4.97 -26.29 16.12
N PHE A 35 6.03 -25.80 16.77
CA PHE A 35 6.44 -26.30 18.08
C PHE A 35 5.41 -25.95 19.16
N ILE A 36 4.92 -24.70 19.17
CA ILE A 36 3.90 -24.25 20.11
C ILE A 36 2.61 -25.04 19.91
N ALA A 37 2.11 -25.12 18.66
CA ALA A 37 0.89 -25.83 18.32
C ALA A 37 0.94 -27.33 18.68
N ARG A 38 2.12 -27.96 18.57
CA ARG A 38 2.28 -29.39 18.84
C ARG A 38 2.57 -29.72 20.30
N TYR A 39 3.45 -28.97 20.95
CA TYR A 39 4.05 -29.33 22.25
C TYR A 39 3.66 -28.39 23.40
N ARG A 40 2.88 -27.33 23.14
CA ARG A 40 2.46 -26.35 24.16
C ARG A 40 0.94 -26.14 24.20
N LYS A 41 0.16 -27.10 23.67
CA LYS A 41 -1.32 -27.05 23.61
C LYS A 41 -1.97 -26.71 24.94
N GLU A 42 -1.54 -27.31 26.04
CA GLU A 42 -2.13 -27.04 27.35
C GLU A 42 -1.90 -25.59 27.79
N LYS A 43 -0.71 -25.03 27.53
CA LYS A 43 -0.37 -23.64 27.86
C LYS A 43 -1.16 -22.64 27.02
N THR A 44 -1.42 -22.95 25.75
CA THR A 44 -2.12 -22.05 24.82
C THR A 44 -3.65 -22.25 24.82
N GLY A 45 -4.18 -23.20 25.58
CA GLY A 45 -5.61 -23.54 25.54
C GLY A 45 -6.03 -24.24 24.24
N SER A 46 -5.12 -25.02 23.65
CA SER A 46 -5.29 -25.81 22.42
C SER A 46 -5.48 -24.99 21.14
N LEU A 47 -4.84 -23.82 21.06
CA LEU A 47 -4.77 -23.07 19.81
C LEU A 47 -4.02 -23.86 18.73
N ASP A 48 -4.51 -23.77 17.49
CA ASP A 48 -3.88 -24.39 16.33
C ASP A 48 -2.81 -23.49 15.67
N GLU A 49 -2.15 -24.01 14.63
CA GLU A 49 -1.06 -23.30 13.94
C GLU A 49 -1.53 -22.01 13.26
N VAL A 50 -2.78 -21.94 12.80
CA VAL A 50 -3.33 -20.75 12.15
C VAL A 50 -3.61 -19.68 13.19
N GLU A 51 -4.21 -20.05 14.31
CA GLU A 51 -4.51 -19.12 15.41
C GLU A 51 -3.24 -18.58 16.07
N ILE A 52 -2.23 -19.43 16.27
CA ILE A 52 -0.93 -18.99 16.81
C ILE A 52 -0.23 -18.04 15.84
N ARG A 53 -0.33 -18.29 14.52
CA ARG A 53 0.26 -17.43 13.51
C ARG A 53 -0.41 -16.06 13.45
N ASP A 54 -1.73 -16.00 13.58
CA ASP A 54 -2.48 -14.73 13.66
C ASP A 54 -2.05 -13.88 14.87
N ILE A 55 -1.85 -14.53 16.03
CA ILE A 55 -1.29 -13.86 17.21
C ILE A 55 0.13 -13.34 16.95
N GLU A 56 1.02 -14.15 16.34
CA GLU A 56 2.39 -13.76 16.02
C GLU A 56 2.44 -12.54 15.08
N GLU A 57 1.65 -12.56 14.00
CA GLU A 57 1.61 -11.48 13.02
C GLU A 57 1.06 -10.18 13.62
N THR A 58 -0.03 -10.29 14.39
CA THR A 58 -0.60 -9.14 15.10
C THR A 58 0.37 -8.58 16.14
N TYR A 59 1.04 -9.43 16.92
CA TYR A 59 2.05 -9.02 17.89
C TYR A 59 3.20 -8.28 17.23
N HIS A 60 3.74 -8.79 16.11
CA HIS A 60 4.80 -8.13 15.36
C HIS A 60 4.36 -6.78 14.78
N TYR A 61 3.16 -6.70 14.21
CA TYR A 61 2.60 -5.46 13.68
C TYR A 61 2.48 -4.39 14.77
N ILE A 62 1.86 -4.73 15.91
CA ILE A 62 1.67 -3.79 17.02
C ILE A 62 3.01 -3.37 17.64
N THR A 63 3.94 -4.31 17.83
CA THR A 63 5.28 -4.01 18.36
C THR A 63 6.03 -3.02 17.46
N LYS A 64 5.96 -3.22 16.13
CA LYS A 64 6.55 -2.30 15.16
C LYS A 64 5.89 -0.92 15.20
N LEU A 65 4.56 -0.87 15.32
CA LEU A 65 3.82 0.39 15.42
C LEU A 65 4.21 1.17 16.68
N GLU A 66 4.32 0.49 17.83
CA GLU A 66 4.69 1.12 19.11
C GLU A 66 6.13 1.62 19.11
N ALA A 67 7.07 0.85 18.58
CA ALA A 67 8.45 1.31 18.39
C ALA A 67 8.50 2.57 17.50
N ARG A 68 7.67 2.61 16.44
CA ARG A 68 7.57 3.78 15.57
C ARG A 68 6.93 4.98 16.28
N LYS A 69 5.92 4.77 17.14
CA LYS A 69 5.33 5.86 17.96
C LYS A 69 6.37 6.47 18.90
N GLU A 70 7.16 5.66 19.59
CA GLU A 70 8.23 6.13 20.47
C GLU A 70 9.28 6.94 19.70
N GLU A 71 9.67 6.45 18.53
CA GLU A 71 10.59 7.17 17.63
C GLU A 71 10.01 8.52 17.18
N VAL A 72 8.75 8.56 16.75
CA VAL A 72 8.07 9.79 16.34
C VAL A 72 7.97 10.79 17.49
N ILE A 73 7.61 10.34 18.70
CA ILE A 73 7.57 11.18 19.90
C ILE A 73 8.95 11.80 20.14
N ARG A 74 10.02 10.98 20.12
CA ARG A 74 11.40 11.46 20.31
C ARG A 74 11.77 12.51 19.26
N LEU A 75 11.51 12.26 17.98
CA LEU A 75 11.86 13.16 16.88
C LEU A 75 11.12 14.50 16.93
N ILE A 76 9.91 14.54 17.50
CA ILE A 76 9.14 15.77 17.69
C ILE A 76 9.62 16.52 18.95
N ASP A 77 9.97 15.79 20.00
CA ASP A 77 10.50 16.35 21.25
C ASP A 77 11.87 17.00 21.05
N GLU A 78 12.74 16.38 20.24
CA GLU A 78 14.03 16.95 19.83
C GLU A 78 13.89 18.30 19.11
N GLN A 79 12.71 18.60 18.53
CA GLN A 79 12.41 19.89 17.90
C GLN A 79 11.75 20.89 18.87
N GLY A 80 11.48 20.50 20.11
CA GLY A 80 10.76 21.30 21.11
C GLY A 80 9.29 21.54 20.76
N LYS A 81 8.70 20.71 19.88
CA LYS A 81 7.33 20.87 19.36
C LYS A 81 6.32 19.87 19.95
N LEU A 82 6.76 19.01 20.86
CA LEU A 82 5.90 17.98 21.45
C LEU A 82 4.97 18.62 22.49
N THR A 83 3.67 18.62 22.19
CA THR A 83 2.63 19.01 23.15
C THR A 83 1.99 17.77 23.78
N ASP A 84 1.40 17.92 24.97
CA ASP A 84 0.67 16.83 25.63
C ASP A 84 -0.50 16.30 24.77
N GLU A 85 -1.16 17.21 24.03
CA GLU A 85 -2.23 16.86 23.09
C GLU A 85 -1.69 16.00 21.94
N LEU A 86 -0.57 16.40 21.34
CA LEU A 86 0.07 15.67 20.25
C LEU A 86 0.59 14.31 20.71
N ARG A 87 1.17 14.23 21.91
CA ARG A 87 1.60 12.97 22.51
C ARG A 87 0.42 12.00 22.69
N LYS A 88 -0.72 12.49 23.20
CA LYS A 88 -1.95 11.68 23.33
C LYS A 88 -2.46 11.20 21.97
N GLN A 89 -2.45 12.06 20.95
CA GLN A 89 -2.85 11.70 19.59
C GLN A 89 -1.97 10.59 18.99
N ILE A 90 -0.65 10.70 19.16
CA ILE A 90 0.31 9.68 18.69
C ILE A 90 0.08 8.35 19.41
N MET A 91 -0.02 8.37 20.75
CA MET A 91 -0.25 7.14 21.53
C MET A 91 -1.59 6.48 21.21
N GLY A 92 -2.64 7.26 20.95
CA GLY A 92 -3.98 6.78 20.63
C GLY A 92 -4.16 6.22 19.21
N THR A 93 -3.15 6.34 18.34
CA THR A 93 -3.23 5.89 16.95
C THR A 93 -3.06 4.37 16.83
N ASP A 94 -3.90 3.69 16.05
CA ASP A 94 -3.88 2.24 15.83
C ASP A 94 -3.37 1.81 14.45
N LYS A 95 -3.15 2.78 13.55
CA LYS A 95 -2.71 2.54 12.18
C LYS A 95 -1.42 3.28 11.89
N GLN A 96 -0.45 2.58 11.28
CA GLN A 96 0.82 3.18 10.86
C GLN A 96 0.62 4.39 9.95
N GLN A 97 -0.36 4.35 9.04
CA GLN A 97 -0.65 5.46 8.14
C GLN A 97 -1.08 6.74 8.88
N SER A 98 -1.96 6.61 9.87
CA SER A 98 -2.40 7.75 10.69
C SER A 98 -1.25 8.35 11.49
N LEU A 99 -0.32 7.50 11.97
CA LEU A 99 0.88 7.95 12.68
C LEU A 99 1.79 8.76 11.76
N GLU A 100 2.01 8.28 10.53
CA GLU A 100 2.82 9.00 9.54
C GLU A 100 2.17 10.32 9.10
N ASP A 101 0.83 10.39 9.02
CA ASP A 101 0.12 11.65 8.76
C ASP A 101 0.36 12.67 9.89
N ILE A 102 0.31 12.24 11.16
CA ILE A 102 0.59 13.11 12.33
C ILE A 102 2.05 13.56 12.36
N TYR A 103 2.99 12.67 12.02
CA TYR A 103 4.42 12.99 12.04
C TYR A 103 4.85 13.90 10.87
N ARG A 104 4.09 13.92 9.78
CA ARG A 104 4.45 14.59 8.53
C ARG A 104 4.91 16.05 8.66
N PRO A 105 4.27 16.93 9.46
CA PRO A 105 4.71 18.32 9.62
C PRO A 105 6.09 18.47 10.29
N PHE A 106 6.53 17.45 11.01
CA PHE A 106 7.79 17.43 11.79
C PHE A 106 8.90 16.65 11.09
N LYS A 107 8.59 15.97 9.97
CA LYS A 107 9.56 15.18 9.24
C LYS A 107 10.57 16.10 8.56
N GLN A 108 11.86 15.81 8.72
CA GLN A 108 12.90 16.53 7.98
C GLN A 108 12.68 16.31 6.47
N LYS A 109 12.47 17.41 5.74
CA LYS A 109 12.20 17.37 4.30
C LYS A 109 13.49 17.64 3.53
N LYS A 110 13.61 17.00 2.36
CA LYS A 110 14.56 17.45 1.33
C LYS A 110 14.24 18.91 0.99
N ARG A 111 15.25 19.72 0.66
CA ARG A 111 15.11 21.14 0.32
C ARG A 111 13.99 21.36 -0.72
N THR A 112 12.78 21.70 -0.25
CA THR A 112 11.59 21.91 -1.10
C THR A 112 11.52 23.35 -1.56
N LYS A 113 10.64 23.65 -2.53
CA LYS A 113 10.35 25.05 -2.92
C LYS A 113 9.85 25.87 -1.72
N ALA A 114 9.05 25.29 -0.84
CA ALA A 114 8.62 25.93 0.40
C ALA A 114 9.80 26.16 1.36
N THR A 115 10.71 25.20 1.50
CA THR A 115 11.92 25.38 2.34
C THR A 115 12.79 26.50 1.79
N ILE A 116 13.00 26.54 0.46
CA ILE A 116 13.74 27.61 -0.20
C ILE A 116 13.04 28.95 0.04
N ALA A 117 11.74 29.05 -0.15
CA ALA A 117 10.99 30.28 0.10
C ALA A 117 11.11 30.75 1.57
N LYS A 118 11.13 29.83 2.54
CA LYS A 118 11.39 30.15 3.95
C LYS A 118 12.82 30.66 4.18
N GLU A 119 13.82 30.00 3.58
CA GLU A 119 15.23 30.45 3.61
C GLU A 119 15.39 31.85 3.00
N GLN A 120 14.58 32.19 1.99
CA GLN A 120 14.53 33.51 1.36
C GLN A 120 13.76 34.56 2.18
N GLY A 121 13.17 34.19 3.33
CA GLY A 121 12.46 35.11 4.22
C GLY A 121 11.00 35.38 3.85
N LEU A 122 10.35 34.52 3.05
CA LEU A 122 8.96 34.71 2.60
C LEU A 122 7.90 34.14 3.57
N GLU A 123 8.31 33.54 4.70
CA GLU A 123 7.38 33.01 5.70
C GLU A 123 6.44 34.08 6.30
N PRO A 124 6.90 35.31 6.63
CA PRO A 124 6.01 36.38 7.09
C PRO A 124 4.94 36.77 6.06
N LEU A 125 5.27 36.79 4.77
CA LEU A 125 4.30 37.07 3.70
C LEU A 125 3.22 35.98 3.63
N ALA A 126 3.60 34.70 3.75
CA ALA A 126 2.65 33.59 3.80
C ALA A 126 1.72 33.68 5.03
N ILE A 127 2.27 33.99 6.21
CA ILE A 127 1.49 34.20 7.44
C ILE A 127 0.51 35.36 7.25
N GLN A 128 0.96 36.47 6.66
CA GLN A 128 0.12 37.64 6.42
C GLN A 128 -1.06 37.32 5.49
N LEU A 129 -0.83 36.56 4.41
CA LEU A 129 -1.88 36.08 3.52
C LEU A 129 -2.93 35.22 4.26
N LEU A 130 -2.48 34.38 5.19
CA LEU A 130 -3.35 33.51 6.01
C LEU A 130 -4.16 34.26 7.08
N THR A 131 -3.84 35.53 7.38
CA THR A 131 -4.72 36.37 8.21
C THR A 131 -6.00 36.78 7.47
N PHE A 132 -5.98 36.69 6.14
CA PHE A 132 -7.01 37.18 5.23
C PHE A 132 -7.32 38.66 5.44
N ALA A 133 -6.45 39.47 6.05
CA ALA A 133 -6.68 40.91 6.21
C ALA A 133 -6.89 41.61 4.85
N ASP A 134 -7.56 42.75 4.85
CA ASP A 134 -7.70 43.56 3.63
C ASP A 134 -6.43 44.39 3.46
N PHE A 135 -5.57 43.97 2.53
CA PHE A 135 -4.37 44.67 2.11
C PHE A 135 -4.10 44.39 0.63
N ASP A 136 -3.12 45.08 0.04
CA ASP A 136 -2.65 44.83 -1.32
C ASP A 136 -1.48 43.82 -1.28
N PRO A 137 -1.69 42.55 -1.68
CA PRO A 137 -0.65 41.53 -1.61
C PRO A 137 0.54 41.80 -2.53
N VAL A 138 0.34 42.49 -3.65
CA VAL A 138 1.42 42.82 -4.58
C VAL A 138 2.33 43.86 -3.93
N LYS A 139 1.74 44.90 -3.35
CA LYS A 139 2.49 45.94 -2.64
C LYS A 139 3.23 45.40 -1.42
N GLU A 140 2.59 44.50 -0.66
CA GLU A 140 3.27 43.83 0.46
C GLU A 140 4.43 42.97 -0.04
N ALA A 141 4.24 42.22 -1.13
CA ALA A 141 5.27 41.36 -1.73
C ALA A 141 6.48 42.15 -2.28
N GLU A 142 6.30 43.39 -2.74
CA GLU A 142 7.40 44.28 -3.15
C GLU A 142 8.41 44.51 -2.02
N THR A 143 7.97 44.49 -0.76
CA THR A 143 8.87 44.67 0.41
C THR A 143 9.83 43.51 0.62
N TYR A 144 9.59 42.36 -0.03
CA TYR A 144 10.41 41.16 0.04
C TYR A 144 11.38 41.03 -1.15
N ILE A 145 11.38 41.97 -2.10
CA ILE A 145 12.33 41.98 -3.22
C ILE A 145 13.74 42.21 -2.66
N SER A 146 14.63 41.24 -2.90
CA SER A 146 16.00 41.27 -2.39
C SER A 146 16.92 40.48 -3.29
N THR A 147 17.98 41.15 -3.76
CA THR A 147 19.05 40.50 -4.54
C THR A 147 19.82 39.49 -3.70
N GLU A 148 19.96 39.72 -2.39
CA GLU A 148 20.64 38.79 -1.48
C GLU A 148 19.85 37.50 -1.27
N ASN A 149 18.51 37.62 -1.20
CA ASN A 149 17.61 36.47 -1.04
C ASN A 149 17.17 35.87 -2.39
N ASN A 150 17.73 36.30 -3.52
CA ASN A 150 17.35 35.85 -4.87
C ASN A 150 15.84 36.00 -5.17
N ILE A 151 15.24 37.13 -4.79
CA ILE A 151 13.86 37.50 -5.12
C ILE A 151 13.91 38.75 -6.00
N GLN A 152 13.57 38.61 -7.28
CA GLN A 152 13.68 39.68 -8.28
C GLN A 152 12.37 40.44 -8.48
N THR A 153 11.22 39.81 -8.21
CA THR A 153 9.90 40.40 -8.46
C THR A 153 8.90 40.10 -7.34
N ALA A 154 7.87 40.94 -7.23
CA ALA A 154 6.75 40.69 -6.32
C ALA A 154 6.01 39.38 -6.65
N GLU A 155 5.95 39.00 -7.94
CA GLU A 155 5.38 37.72 -8.39
C GLU A 155 6.16 36.51 -7.85
N GLU A 156 7.51 36.57 -7.85
CA GLU A 156 8.35 35.53 -7.26
C GLU A 156 8.14 35.41 -5.75
N ALA A 157 8.00 36.53 -5.04
CA ALA A 157 7.70 36.54 -3.61
C ALA A 157 6.32 35.89 -3.32
N LEU A 158 5.29 36.24 -4.09
CA LEU A 158 3.96 35.64 -3.98
C LEU A 158 3.98 34.15 -4.33
N LEU A 159 4.76 33.72 -5.33
CA LEU A 159 4.93 32.32 -5.66
C LEU A 159 5.63 31.55 -4.53
N GLY A 160 6.63 32.14 -3.89
CA GLY A 160 7.27 31.54 -2.71
C GLY A 160 6.31 31.41 -1.54
N ALA A 161 5.50 32.43 -1.26
CA ALA A 161 4.44 32.36 -0.25
C ALA A 161 3.39 31.29 -0.59
N HIS A 162 3.00 31.18 -1.86
CA HIS A 162 2.11 30.12 -2.36
C HIS A 162 2.68 28.72 -2.09
N GLU A 163 3.98 28.50 -2.36
CA GLU A 163 4.63 27.20 -2.11
C GLU A 163 4.64 26.86 -0.61
N ILE A 164 4.86 27.85 0.26
CA ILE A 164 4.77 27.67 1.73
C ILE A 164 3.37 27.25 2.15
N ILE A 165 2.34 27.97 1.69
CA ILE A 165 0.94 27.68 2.03
C ILE A 165 0.52 26.31 1.48
N ALA A 166 0.88 26.00 0.23
CA ALA A 166 0.52 24.73 -0.39
C ALA A 166 1.14 23.54 0.35
N GLU A 167 2.40 23.66 0.81
CA GLU A 167 3.04 22.64 1.62
C GLU A 167 2.37 22.49 2.99
N GLN A 168 2.08 23.60 3.68
CA GLN A 168 1.37 23.60 4.96
C GLN A 168 0.01 22.89 4.87
N VAL A 169 -0.81 23.22 3.86
CA VAL A 169 -2.10 22.58 3.61
C VAL A 169 -1.94 21.07 3.37
N SER A 170 -0.90 20.66 2.63
CA SER A 170 -0.67 19.26 2.28
C SER A 170 -0.31 18.34 3.45
N ASP A 171 0.17 18.94 4.54
CA ASP A 171 0.65 18.23 5.73
C ASP A 171 -0.39 18.12 6.84
N VAL A 172 -1.56 18.75 6.69
CA VAL A 172 -2.63 18.67 7.69
C VAL A 172 -3.24 17.26 7.70
N ALA A 173 -3.00 16.51 8.78
CA ALA A 173 -3.46 15.14 8.95
C ALA A 173 -4.98 14.98 8.81
N GLU A 174 -5.77 15.94 9.32
CA GLU A 174 -7.23 15.96 9.18
C GLU A 174 -7.66 15.95 7.71
N TYR A 175 -7.03 16.79 6.88
CA TYR A 175 -7.37 16.91 5.47
C TYR A 175 -7.04 15.64 4.72
N ARG A 176 -5.85 15.06 4.97
CA ARG A 176 -5.43 13.80 4.36
C ARG A 176 -6.39 12.67 4.71
N LYS A 177 -6.77 12.55 5.99
CA LYS A 177 -7.72 11.53 6.46
C LYS A 177 -9.07 11.66 5.76
N TRP A 178 -9.66 12.85 5.77
CA TRP A 178 -10.97 13.06 5.13
C TRP A 178 -10.92 12.79 3.63
N ILE A 179 -9.89 13.27 2.92
CA ILE A 179 -9.72 13.07 1.48
C ILE A 179 -9.50 11.59 1.15
N ARG A 180 -8.74 10.86 1.97
CA ARG A 180 -8.55 9.41 1.84
C ARG A 180 -9.87 8.66 1.97
N ASP A 181 -10.63 8.94 3.01
CA ASP A 181 -11.91 8.27 3.27
C ASP A 181 -12.94 8.60 2.18
N PHE A 182 -12.99 9.85 1.73
CA PHE A 182 -13.84 10.29 0.62
C PHE A 182 -13.45 9.58 -0.69
N THR A 183 -12.15 9.54 -1.02
CA THR A 183 -11.63 8.89 -2.23
C THR A 183 -11.86 7.39 -2.19
N ARG A 184 -11.68 6.73 -1.04
CA ARG A 184 -11.97 5.30 -0.90
C ARG A 184 -13.43 4.99 -1.17
N LYS A 185 -14.34 5.83 -0.66
CA LYS A 185 -15.78 5.59 -0.75
C LYS A 185 -16.38 5.94 -2.12
N PHE A 186 -15.91 7.02 -2.74
CA PHE A 186 -16.53 7.60 -3.94
C PHE A 186 -15.62 7.66 -5.16
N GLY A 187 -14.34 7.36 -5.01
CA GLY A 187 -13.40 7.33 -6.12
C GLY A 187 -13.56 6.09 -7.00
N MET A 188 -13.09 6.21 -8.22
CA MET A 188 -13.07 5.17 -9.25
C MET A 188 -11.62 4.84 -9.61
N ILE A 189 -11.34 3.56 -9.80
CA ILE A 189 -10.15 3.12 -10.51
C ILE A 189 -10.49 3.14 -11.99
N THR A 190 -9.61 3.76 -12.77
CA THR A 190 -9.69 3.80 -14.23
C THR A 190 -8.47 3.10 -14.81
N SER A 191 -8.67 2.30 -15.86
CA SER A 191 -7.59 1.65 -16.61
C SER A 191 -7.75 1.99 -18.08
N THR A 192 -6.62 2.35 -18.70
CA THR A 192 -6.53 2.68 -20.12
C THR A 192 -5.33 2.00 -20.75
N LYS A 193 -5.44 1.63 -22.04
CA LYS A 193 -4.28 1.16 -22.81
C LYS A 193 -3.32 2.32 -23.08
N LYS A 194 -2.02 2.10 -22.90
CA LYS A 194 -1.01 3.09 -23.33
C LYS A 194 -0.91 3.11 -24.86
N ASN A 195 -0.73 4.30 -25.43
CA ASN A 195 -0.78 4.51 -26.88
C ASN A 195 0.33 3.74 -27.64
N ASP A 196 1.46 3.51 -26.97
CA ASP A 196 2.66 2.83 -27.48
C ASP A 196 2.74 1.35 -27.07
N ALA A 197 1.72 0.81 -26.40
CA ALA A 197 1.74 -0.56 -25.90
C ALA A 197 1.40 -1.61 -26.98
N GLU A 198 2.32 -2.55 -27.17
CA GLU A 198 2.10 -3.78 -27.92
C GLU A 198 1.57 -4.88 -26.99
N ASP A 199 0.34 -5.32 -27.22
CA ASP A 199 -0.28 -6.47 -26.56
C ASP A 199 -0.78 -7.42 -27.65
N GLU A 200 0.15 -8.15 -28.27
CA GLU A 200 -0.11 -9.02 -29.43
C GLU A 200 -1.20 -10.07 -29.18
N LYS A 201 -1.38 -10.46 -27.92
CA LYS A 201 -2.34 -11.50 -27.50
C LYS A 201 -3.62 -10.92 -26.89
N ALA A 202 -3.76 -9.59 -26.85
CA ALA A 202 -4.89 -8.88 -26.26
C ALA A 202 -5.21 -9.37 -24.83
N VAL A 203 -4.18 -9.67 -24.03
CA VAL A 203 -4.33 -10.24 -22.69
C VAL A 203 -5.15 -9.33 -21.77
N TYR A 204 -5.05 -8.01 -22.00
CA TYR A 204 -5.69 -6.99 -21.19
C TYR A 204 -6.84 -6.28 -21.89
N GLU A 205 -7.42 -6.87 -22.95
CA GLU A 205 -8.47 -6.24 -23.77
C GLU A 205 -9.63 -5.69 -22.93
N MET A 206 -10.08 -6.47 -21.95
CA MET A 206 -11.17 -6.08 -21.05
C MET A 206 -10.84 -4.91 -20.12
N TYR A 207 -9.59 -4.48 -20.08
CA TYR A 207 -9.07 -3.41 -19.21
C TYR A 207 -8.58 -2.19 -19.98
N TYR A 208 -8.74 -2.14 -21.31
CA TYR A 208 -8.29 -1.02 -22.14
C TYR A 208 -9.14 0.25 -21.99
N ASP A 209 -10.40 0.09 -21.60
CA ASP A 209 -11.32 1.17 -21.23
C ASP A 209 -12.21 0.65 -20.10
N TYR A 210 -11.68 0.75 -18.87
CA TYR A 210 -12.33 0.19 -17.70
C TYR A 210 -12.42 1.21 -16.57
N GLN A 211 -13.57 1.25 -15.91
CA GLN A 211 -13.78 2.04 -14.71
C GLN A 211 -14.64 1.31 -13.69
N GLU A 212 -14.25 1.37 -12.42
CA GLU A 212 -15.03 0.78 -11.32
C GLU A 212 -14.78 1.53 -10.02
N MET A 213 -15.82 1.61 -9.18
CA MET A 213 -15.69 2.20 -7.85
C MET A 213 -14.67 1.42 -6.99
N ILE A 214 -13.78 2.14 -6.30
CA ILE A 214 -12.77 1.56 -5.40
C ILE A 214 -13.43 0.60 -4.40
N ALA A 215 -14.56 1.00 -3.81
CA ALA A 215 -15.29 0.19 -2.83
C ALA A 215 -15.86 -1.14 -3.35
N LYS A 216 -15.92 -1.34 -4.68
CA LYS A 216 -16.43 -2.57 -5.31
C LYS A 216 -15.33 -3.38 -6.02
N MET A 217 -14.09 -2.91 -5.95
CA MET A 217 -12.98 -3.49 -6.69
C MET A 217 -12.74 -4.95 -6.32
N GLN A 218 -12.59 -5.80 -7.33
CA GLN A 218 -12.30 -7.23 -7.13
C GLN A 218 -10.79 -7.49 -7.12
N ASN A 219 -10.34 -8.32 -6.17
CA ASN A 219 -8.91 -8.62 -5.95
C ASN A 219 -8.18 -9.08 -7.23
N HIS A 220 -8.77 -9.99 -8.00
CA HIS A 220 -8.14 -10.48 -9.24
C HIS A 220 -7.97 -9.38 -10.31
N ARG A 221 -8.83 -8.35 -10.33
CA ARG A 221 -8.70 -7.20 -11.24
C ARG A 221 -7.56 -6.30 -10.83
N VAL A 222 -7.39 -6.06 -9.52
CA VAL A 222 -6.23 -5.33 -8.99
C VAL A 222 -4.92 -5.99 -9.43
N LEU A 223 -4.82 -7.31 -9.32
CA LEU A 223 -3.63 -8.05 -9.79
C LEU A 223 -3.44 -7.93 -11.30
N ALA A 224 -4.51 -7.99 -12.10
CA ALA A 224 -4.44 -7.81 -13.54
C ALA A 224 -3.96 -6.39 -13.92
N PHE A 225 -4.46 -5.35 -13.25
CA PHE A 225 -4.02 -3.97 -13.38
C PHE A 225 -2.54 -3.83 -13.06
N ASN A 226 -2.10 -4.30 -11.90
CA ASN A 226 -0.71 -4.22 -11.45
C ASN A 226 0.24 -4.93 -12.44
N ARG A 227 -0.19 -6.08 -12.95
CA ARG A 227 0.56 -6.82 -13.96
C ARG A 227 0.63 -6.05 -15.29
N GLY A 228 -0.49 -5.54 -15.78
CA GLY A 228 -0.55 -4.77 -17.03
C GLY A 228 0.24 -3.46 -16.97
N GLU A 229 0.27 -2.79 -15.81
CA GLU A 229 1.13 -1.62 -15.60
C GLU A 229 2.61 -1.99 -15.62
N LYS A 230 2.99 -3.09 -14.95
CA LYS A 230 4.36 -3.61 -14.91
C LYS A 230 4.87 -4.05 -16.28
N GLU A 231 3.99 -4.63 -17.09
CA GLU A 231 4.28 -5.00 -18.48
C GLU A 231 4.24 -3.79 -19.43
N GLY A 232 3.91 -2.59 -18.94
CA GLY A 232 3.90 -1.37 -19.74
C GLY A 232 2.70 -1.25 -20.69
N ILE A 233 1.65 -2.04 -20.50
CA ILE A 233 0.47 -2.09 -21.39
C ILE A 233 -0.64 -1.16 -20.91
N LEU A 234 -0.89 -1.16 -19.60
CA LEU A 234 -1.95 -0.38 -18.98
C LEU A 234 -1.40 0.86 -18.27
N ARG A 235 -2.25 1.87 -18.19
CA ARG A 235 -2.12 3.01 -17.27
C ARG A 235 -3.33 2.98 -16.35
N VAL A 236 -3.08 2.86 -15.05
CA VAL A 236 -4.14 2.79 -14.04
C VAL A 236 -4.07 4.03 -13.17
N ALA A 237 -5.23 4.65 -12.92
CA ALA A 237 -5.32 5.87 -12.13
C ALA A 237 -6.54 5.88 -11.23
N VAL A 238 -6.45 6.59 -10.10
CA VAL A 238 -7.60 6.90 -9.24
C VAL A 238 -8.22 8.23 -9.70
N GLN A 239 -9.52 8.21 -9.99
CA GLN A 239 -10.32 9.40 -10.27
C GLN A 239 -11.34 9.62 -9.17
N VAL A 240 -11.52 10.88 -8.77
CA VAL A 240 -12.50 11.27 -7.75
C VAL A 240 -13.00 12.68 -8.06
N ASP A 241 -14.23 12.98 -7.63
CA ASP A 241 -14.79 14.33 -7.74
C ASP A 241 -13.97 15.32 -6.91
N THR A 242 -13.11 16.06 -7.61
CA THR A 242 -12.25 17.08 -7.01
C THR A 242 -13.02 18.29 -6.52
N THR A 243 -14.21 18.57 -7.08
CA THR A 243 -15.03 19.72 -6.64
C THR A 243 -15.43 19.58 -5.18
N LYS A 244 -15.82 18.37 -4.75
CA LYS A 244 -16.14 18.11 -3.33
C LYS A 244 -14.93 18.25 -2.41
N ILE A 245 -13.76 17.83 -2.88
CA ILE A 245 -12.52 17.94 -2.11
C ILE A 245 -12.09 19.40 -1.98
N HIS A 246 -12.16 20.16 -3.07
CA HIS A 246 -11.87 21.59 -3.07
C HIS A 246 -12.83 22.34 -2.16
N SER A 247 -14.15 22.10 -2.26
CA SER A 247 -15.13 22.71 -1.35
C SER A 247 -14.83 22.40 0.13
N PHE A 248 -14.46 21.16 0.45
CA PHE A 248 -14.10 20.79 1.83
C PHE A 248 -12.86 21.56 2.33
N LEU A 249 -11.81 21.64 1.52
CA LEU A 249 -10.58 22.36 1.90
C LEU A 249 -10.84 23.86 2.04
N GLU A 250 -11.59 24.44 1.11
CA GLU A 250 -11.98 25.86 1.15
C GLU A 250 -12.84 26.17 2.38
N GLU A 251 -13.83 25.34 2.70
CA GLU A 251 -14.67 25.52 3.89
C GLU A 251 -13.86 25.46 5.20
N LYS A 252 -12.79 24.66 5.23
CA LYS A 252 -11.91 24.51 6.40
C LYS A 252 -10.92 25.65 6.58
N MET A 253 -10.50 26.30 5.49
CA MET A 253 -9.38 27.26 5.50
C MET A 253 -9.80 28.69 5.21
N LEU A 254 -10.75 28.90 4.30
CA LEU A 254 -11.10 30.22 3.79
C LEU A 254 -12.26 30.85 4.59
N PRO A 255 -12.20 32.15 4.87
CA PRO A 255 -13.34 32.87 5.42
C PRO A 255 -14.42 33.07 4.35
N LYS A 256 -15.63 33.47 4.77
CA LYS A 256 -16.74 33.78 3.86
C LYS A 256 -16.58 35.07 3.05
N LYS A 257 -15.57 35.89 3.36
CA LYS A 257 -15.28 37.13 2.64
C LYS A 257 -14.40 36.84 1.43
N GLU A 258 -14.44 37.72 0.44
CA GLU A 258 -13.63 37.63 -0.76
C GLU A 258 -12.69 38.84 -0.85
N ASN A 259 -11.38 38.59 -0.94
CA ASN A 259 -10.36 39.60 -1.17
C ASN A 259 -9.14 38.98 -1.87
N ALA A 260 -8.13 39.79 -2.18
CA ALA A 260 -6.94 39.33 -2.92
C ALA A 260 -6.17 38.22 -2.17
N ALA A 261 -6.05 38.32 -0.84
CA ALA A 261 -5.42 37.27 -0.03
C ALA A 261 -6.20 35.94 -0.11
N VAL A 262 -7.53 35.98 -0.03
CA VAL A 262 -8.39 34.79 -0.19
C VAL A 262 -8.18 34.12 -1.55
N GLN A 263 -8.07 34.88 -2.63
CA GLN A 263 -7.82 34.33 -3.96
C GLN A 263 -6.46 33.64 -4.06
N LEU A 264 -5.41 34.23 -3.50
CA LEU A 264 -4.06 33.66 -3.47
C LEU A 264 -4.00 32.39 -2.63
N VAL A 265 -4.60 32.40 -1.44
CA VAL A 265 -4.66 31.22 -0.56
C VAL A 265 -5.52 30.12 -1.21
N ARG A 266 -6.64 30.46 -1.87
CA ARG A 266 -7.46 29.51 -2.63
C ARG A 266 -6.62 28.81 -3.70
N ALA A 267 -5.84 29.56 -4.47
CA ALA A 267 -4.96 28.97 -5.49
C ALA A 267 -3.95 27.99 -4.86
N ALA A 268 -3.35 28.33 -3.71
CA ALA A 268 -2.45 27.45 -2.98
C ALA A 268 -3.13 26.17 -2.46
N ILE A 269 -4.38 26.25 -1.99
CA ILE A 269 -5.18 25.10 -1.56
C ILE A 269 -5.43 24.12 -2.72
N LEU A 270 -5.85 24.64 -3.88
CA LEU A 270 -6.12 23.81 -5.06
C LEU A 270 -4.83 23.11 -5.54
N ASP A 271 -3.72 23.85 -5.56
CA ASP A 271 -2.41 23.33 -5.95
C ASP A 271 -1.89 22.28 -4.94
N ALA A 272 -2.14 22.49 -3.64
CA ALA A 272 -1.78 21.54 -2.58
C ALA A 272 -2.43 20.17 -2.81
N TYR A 273 -3.73 20.16 -3.14
CA TYR A 273 -4.42 18.93 -3.47
C TYR A 273 -3.81 18.28 -4.72
N LYS A 274 -3.71 19.04 -5.82
CA LYS A 274 -3.29 18.54 -7.12
C LYS A 274 -1.88 17.93 -7.10
N ARG A 275 -0.92 18.60 -6.45
CA ARG A 275 0.49 18.19 -6.46
C ARG A 275 0.88 17.24 -5.35
N PHE A 276 0.25 17.35 -4.18
CA PHE A 276 0.74 16.68 -2.98
C PHE A 276 -0.26 15.69 -2.38
N ILE A 277 -1.50 16.12 -2.14
CA ILE A 277 -2.47 15.27 -1.44
C ILE A 277 -3.00 14.18 -2.38
N GLY A 278 -3.57 14.55 -3.53
CA GLY A 278 -4.16 13.63 -4.49
C GLY A 278 -3.22 12.48 -4.90
N PRO A 279 -2.02 12.78 -5.45
CA PRO A 279 -1.06 11.74 -5.85
C PRO A 279 -0.54 10.87 -4.70
N ALA A 280 -0.56 11.37 -3.47
CA ALA A 280 -0.18 10.57 -2.31
C ALA A 280 -1.32 9.63 -1.88
N ILE A 281 -2.56 10.14 -1.80
CA ILE A 281 -3.74 9.34 -1.48
C ILE A 281 -3.98 8.26 -2.54
N GLU A 282 -3.78 8.57 -3.83
CA GLU A 282 -3.84 7.58 -4.91
C GLU A 282 -2.87 6.43 -4.69
N ARG A 283 -1.60 6.72 -4.38
CA ARG A 283 -0.59 5.68 -4.10
C ARG A 283 -0.94 4.87 -2.85
N GLU A 284 -1.41 5.53 -1.79
CA GLU A 284 -1.85 4.88 -0.55
C GLU A 284 -2.99 3.87 -0.84
N ILE A 285 -4.03 4.30 -1.56
CA ILE A 285 -5.17 3.43 -1.92
C ILE A 285 -4.73 2.29 -2.84
N ARG A 286 -3.90 2.56 -3.86
CA ARG A 286 -3.40 1.52 -4.78
C ARG A 286 -2.54 0.49 -4.04
N ALA A 287 -1.72 0.92 -3.08
CA ALA A 287 -0.90 0.01 -2.27
C ALA A 287 -1.77 -0.89 -1.40
N GLU A 288 -2.77 -0.33 -0.70
CA GLU A 288 -3.71 -1.11 0.11
C GLU A 288 -4.51 -2.11 -0.73
N LEU A 289 -5.05 -1.69 -1.87
CA LEU A 289 -5.75 -2.60 -2.79
C LEU A 289 -4.85 -3.75 -3.24
N SER A 290 -3.57 -3.47 -3.45
CA SER A 290 -2.59 -4.48 -3.87
C SER A 290 -2.30 -5.47 -2.75
N GLU A 291 -2.05 -4.99 -1.53
CA GLU A 291 -1.84 -5.82 -0.34
C GLU A 291 -3.02 -6.77 -0.12
N VAL A 292 -4.24 -6.24 -0.08
CA VAL A 292 -5.47 -7.05 0.08
C VAL A 292 -5.63 -8.08 -1.05
N ALA A 293 -5.30 -7.69 -2.29
CA ALA A 293 -5.42 -8.59 -3.43
C ALA A 293 -4.37 -9.70 -3.44
N GLU A 294 -3.13 -9.38 -3.04
CA GLU A 294 -2.02 -10.31 -2.93
C GLU A 294 -2.26 -11.31 -1.78
N ASP A 295 -2.65 -10.83 -0.60
CA ASP A 295 -2.95 -11.69 0.55
C ASP A 295 -4.06 -12.69 0.22
N HIS A 296 -5.13 -12.22 -0.42
CA HIS A 296 -6.22 -13.10 -0.85
C HIS A 296 -5.77 -14.12 -1.90
N ALA A 297 -4.89 -13.74 -2.83
CA ALA A 297 -4.35 -14.68 -3.81
C ALA A 297 -3.42 -15.72 -3.15
N ILE A 298 -2.59 -15.30 -2.20
CA ILE A 298 -1.72 -16.17 -1.41
C ILE A 298 -2.55 -17.19 -0.62
N ASP A 299 -3.63 -16.77 0.02
CA ASP A 299 -4.54 -17.67 0.74
C ASP A 299 -5.12 -18.75 -0.19
N ILE A 300 -5.64 -18.35 -1.36
CA ILE A 300 -6.14 -19.31 -2.37
C ILE A 300 -5.04 -20.28 -2.82
N PHE A 301 -3.83 -19.79 -3.09
CA PHE A 301 -2.71 -20.64 -3.49
C PHE A 301 -2.27 -21.58 -2.37
N SER A 302 -2.24 -21.11 -1.14
CA SER A 302 -1.93 -21.90 0.06
C SER A 302 -2.93 -23.04 0.23
N GLN A 303 -4.23 -22.75 0.11
CA GLN A 303 -5.28 -23.77 0.18
C GLN A 303 -5.16 -24.81 -0.95
N ASN A 304 -4.88 -24.36 -2.18
CA ASN A 304 -4.68 -25.25 -3.32
C ASN A 304 -3.45 -26.15 -3.15
N LEU A 305 -2.33 -25.57 -2.69
CA LEU A 305 -1.11 -26.31 -2.41
C LEU A 305 -1.32 -27.32 -1.27
N ARG A 306 -1.99 -26.92 -0.19
CA ARG A 306 -2.33 -27.81 0.92
C ARG A 306 -3.15 -29.00 0.45
N LYS A 307 -4.17 -28.77 -0.39
CA LYS A 307 -4.97 -29.85 -0.99
C LYS A 307 -4.12 -30.80 -1.84
N LEU A 308 -3.16 -30.27 -2.59
CA LEU A 308 -2.25 -31.08 -3.41
C LEU A 308 -1.30 -31.93 -2.54
N LEU A 309 -0.72 -31.35 -1.49
CA LEU A 309 0.21 -32.03 -0.59
C LEU A 309 -0.45 -33.11 0.27
N LEU A 310 -1.73 -32.94 0.60
CA LEU A 310 -2.52 -33.90 1.41
C LEU A 310 -3.24 -34.95 0.56
N GLN A 311 -2.94 -35.04 -0.75
CA GLN A 311 -3.47 -36.12 -1.57
C GLN A 311 -3.01 -37.49 -1.05
N PRO A 312 -3.91 -38.48 -0.95
CA PRO A 312 -3.52 -39.83 -0.52
C PRO A 312 -2.42 -40.40 -1.42
N PRO A 313 -1.31 -40.89 -0.85
CA PRO A 313 -0.22 -41.45 -1.65
C PRO A 313 -0.63 -42.79 -2.27
N LEU A 314 -0.25 -43.01 -3.54
CA LEU A 314 -0.44 -44.28 -4.23
C LEU A 314 0.66 -45.27 -3.82
N LYS A 315 0.40 -46.10 -2.82
CA LYS A 315 1.40 -47.05 -2.27
C LYS A 315 1.44 -48.37 -3.03
N GLY A 316 2.65 -48.90 -3.25
CA GLY A 316 2.84 -50.28 -3.70
C GLY A 316 2.46 -50.55 -5.16
N LYS A 317 2.41 -49.51 -6.00
CA LYS A 317 2.03 -49.61 -7.42
C LYS A 317 3.20 -49.23 -8.32
N ILE A 318 3.32 -49.90 -9.46
CA ILE A 318 4.14 -49.43 -10.57
C ILE A 318 3.40 -48.27 -11.23
N VAL A 319 4.11 -47.17 -11.50
CA VAL A 319 3.52 -45.94 -12.04
C VAL A 319 4.24 -45.53 -13.32
N LEU A 320 3.47 -45.30 -14.39
CA LEU A 320 3.96 -44.62 -15.59
C LEU A 320 3.61 -43.13 -15.50
N GLY A 321 4.60 -42.30 -15.19
CA GLY A 321 4.48 -40.85 -15.23
C GLY A 321 4.55 -40.33 -16.66
N VAL A 322 3.64 -39.43 -17.03
CA VAL A 322 3.58 -38.81 -18.36
C VAL A 322 3.63 -37.30 -18.21
N ASP A 323 4.70 -36.69 -18.72
CA ASP A 323 4.82 -35.23 -18.84
C ASP A 323 4.47 -34.80 -20.28
N PRO A 324 3.27 -34.25 -20.51
CA PRO A 324 2.77 -33.97 -21.85
C PRO A 324 3.46 -32.75 -22.48
N ALA A 325 3.89 -32.87 -23.74
CA ALA A 325 4.30 -31.71 -24.54
C ALA A 325 3.99 -31.91 -26.03
N PHE A 326 3.78 -30.80 -26.74
CA PHE A 326 3.49 -30.80 -28.17
C PHE A 326 4.78 -30.94 -29.00
N ARG A 327 5.59 -29.88 -29.05
CA ARG A 327 6.77 -29.79 -29.93
C ARG A 327 7.92 -30.68 -29.45
N THR A 328 8.13 -30.78 -28.14
CA THR A 328 9.28 -31.49 -27.54
C THR A 328 8.98 -32.96 -27.20
N GLY A 329 7.78 -33.46 -27.53
CA GLY A 329 7.35 -34.83 -27.22
C GLY A 329 6.94 -35.02 -25.75
N CYS A 330 6.09 -36.01 -25.50
CA CYS A 330 5.69 -36.40 -24.15
C CYS A 330 6.79 -37.28 -23.54
N LYS A 331 7.24 -36.93 -22.34
CA LYS A 331 8.25 -37.69 -21.59
C LYS A 331 7.54 -38.72 -20.72
N LEU A 332 8.15 -39.88 -20.61
CA LEU A 332 7.66 -41.05 -19.90
C LEU A 332 8.68 -41.45 -18.85
N ALA A 333 8.21 -41.83 -17.65
CA ALA A 333 9.04 -42.43 -16.62
C ALA A 333 8.28 -43.56 -15.94
N VAL A 334 8.84 -44.78 -15.96
CA VAL A 334 8.29 -45.93 -15.24
C VAL A 334 8.95 -45.98 -13.86
N LEU A 335 8.14 -45.99 -12.81
CA LEU A 335 8.56 -46.09 -11.41
C LEU A 335 8.10 -47.42 -10.82
N ASP A 336 8.97 -48.06 -10.04
CA ASP A 336 8.63 -49.25 -9.27
C ASP A 336 7.79 -48.90 -8.01
N PRO A 337 7.32 -49.91 -7.24
CA PRO A 337 6.52 -49.68 -6.03
C PRO A 337 7.20 -48.84 -4.93
N THR A 338 8.51 -48.63 -4.98
CA THR A 338 9.29 -47.83 -4.03
C THR A 338 9.57 -46.40 -4.54
N GLY A 339 9.19 -46.11 -5.78
CA GLY A 339 9.50 -44.85 -6.46
C GLY A 339 10.85 -44.86 -7.20
N LYS A 340 11.53 -46.00 -7.30
CA LYS A 340 12.76 -46.12 -8.07
C LYS A 340 12.44 -46.07 -9.57
N VAL A 341 13.18 -45.26 -10.31
CA VAL A 341 13.06 -45.19 -11.77
C VAL A 341 13.55 -46.49 -12.40
N LEU A 342 12.69 -47.12 -13.21
CA LEU A 342 12.99 -48.33 -13.99
C LEU A 342 13.38 -47.98 -15.42
N GLU A 343 12.61 -47.09 -16.06
CA GLU A 343 12.82 -46.71 -17.47
C GLU A 343 12.38 -45.27 -17.72
N ILE A 344 13.03 -44.61 -18.69
CA ILE A 344 12.70 -43.27 -19.17
C ILE A 344 12.52 -43.31 -20.69
N GLY A 345 11.51 -42.60 -21.18
CA GLY A 345 11.17 -42.58 -22.60
C GLY A 345 10.71 -41.21 -23.10
N VAL A 346 10.69 -41.05 -24.41
CA VAL A 346 10.04 -39.92 -25.09
C VAL A 346 9.25 -40.45 -26.28
N ILE A 347 8.01 -39.97 -26.42
CA ILE A 347 7.11 -40.26 -27.54
C ILE A 347 6.59 -38.96 -28.16
N TYR A 348 6.19 -38.99 -29.44
CA TYR A 348 5.77 -37.80 -30.19
C TYR A 348 4.35 -37.90 -30.74
N PRO A 349 3.31 -38.02 -29.89
CA PRO A 349 1.94 -38.27 -30.34
C PRO A 349 1.28 -37.08 -31.05
N HIS A 350 1.82 -35.85 -30.89
CA HIS A 350 1.18 -34.60 -31.33
C HIS A 350 1.90 -33.86 -32.48
N THR A 351 3.05 -34.35 -32.96
CA THR A 351 3.88 -33.61 -33.94
C THR A 351 3.43 -33.81 -35.39
N ALA A 352 3.29 -35.07 -35.82
CA ALA A 352 2.81 -35.41 -37.16
C ALA A 352 1.87 -36.63 -37.07
N LYS A 353 0.84 -36.69 -37.93
CA LYS A 353 -0.11 -37.82 -37.96
C LYS A 353 0.59 -39.18 -38.08
N ALA A 354 1.70 -39.25 -38.82
CA ALA A 354 2.49 -40.47 -39.01
C ALA A 354 3.27 -40.94 -37.77
N ARG A 355 3.59 -40.05 -36.81
CA ARG A 355 4.31 -40.42 -35.57
C ARG A 355 3.38 -40.93 -34.46
N ARG A 356 2.06 -40.76 -34.61
CA ARG A 356 1.09 -41.23 -33.62
C ARG A 356 1.02 -42.76 -33.53
N PRO A 357 1.02 -43.53 -34.64
CA PRO A 357 1.15 -45.00 -34.59
C PRO A 357 2.46 -45.46 -33.93
N GLU A 358 3.60 -44.84 -34.29
CA GLU A 358 4.91 -45.13 -33.69
C GLU A 358 4.91 -44.87 -32.17
N ALA A 359 4.38 -43.72 -31.75
CA ALA A 359 4.22 -43.37 -30.35
C ALA A 359 3.32 -44.38 -29.60
N LYS A 360 2.28 -44.90 -30.25
CA LYS A 360 1.39 -45.91 -29.67
C LYS A 360 2.11 -47.23 -29.43
N GLU A 361 2.88 -47.71 -30.40
CA GLU A 361 3.62 -48.97 -30.23
C GLU A 361 4.73 -48.82 -29.20
N LYS A 362 5.47 -47.71 -29.22
CA LYS A 362 6.48 -47.40 -28.21
C LYS A 362 5.88 -47.22 -26.81
N PHE A 363 4.66 -46.68 -26.68
CA PHE A 363 3.99 -46.54 -25.38
C PHE A 363 3.67 -47.89 -24.74
N LYS A 364 3.36 -48.94 -25.52
CA LYS A 364 3.04 -50.29 -25.01
C LYS A 364 4.25 -51.03 -24.45
N THR A 365 5.47 -50.57 -24.73
CA THR A 365 6.69 -51.22 -24.21
C THR A 365 7.05 -50.73 -22.82
N TYR A 366 6.43 -49.65 -22.34
CA TYR A 366 6.50 -49.14 -20.97
C TYR A 366 5.30 -49.63 -20.16
#